data_AF-A0AAU2RYE5-F1
#
_entry.id   AF-A0AAU2RYE5-F1
#
_cell.length_a   1.000
_cell.length_b   1.000
_cell.length_c   1.000
_cell.angle_alpha   90.00
_cell.angle_beta   90.00
_cell.angle_gamma   90.00
#
_symmetry.space_group_name_H-M   'P 1'
#
loop_
_entity.id
_entity.type
_entity.pdbx_description
1 polymer ?
#
loop_
_entity_poly.entity_id
_entity_poly.type
_entity_poly.pdbx_seq_one_letter_code
_entity_poly.pdbx_strand_id
1 'polypeptide(L)'
;MTGDRFARHALIPGWDQKRLAGATVVLAGAGALGNTVAQTLALSGLGRLVVCDPDTVAVSNLSRCPLFRAADVGRPKARVLAEALTDLAPDTVVDAREAPHLSGAGLAELRAADLVVGALDSRAARIALAGRCTLAGTGMLDGGTHAWGGEVSWFPPGGRCWACGLGPAERAVQDDPWSCAAPDPAGAVGASAPVSALVGTWLADFAVRLLLGLSVPDAPLRIDAAGLAVPLSGTAPRDRPDPDCPLHERLPDGVPVLPLDHGATVAELLDHVDMGEEPLTWAGFSRPVRRRAAVPAVTSRLRSAPASARLSALGVAPREVLPVARRDGSGLRYVELAAKAGEPVGAPGESAQERRATTEGAR
;
A
#
# COMPACT_ATOMS: atom_id res chain seq x y z
N MET A 1 -28.21 12.89 -25.37
CA MET A 1 -28.37 12.55 -23.94
C MET A 1 -26.99 12.20 -23.40
N THR A 2 -26.24 13.15 -22.88
CA THR A 2 -24.98 12.84 -22.16
C THR A 2 -25.38 12.40 -20.77
N GLY A 3 -25.72 11.12 -20.61
CA GLY A 3 -26.04 10.55 -19.31
C GLY A 3 -24.82 10.59 -18.41
N ASP A 4 -25.01 10.99 -17.15
CA ASP A 4 -24.01 10.79 -16.10
C ASP A 4 -23.61 9.31 -16.06
N ARG A 5 -22.32 9.02 -16.24
CA ARG A 5 -21.76 7.66 -16.29
C ARG A 5 -22.04 6.85 -15.02
N PHE A 6 -22.30 7.52 -13.89
CA PHE A 6 -22.56 6.90 -12.59
C PHE A 6 -24.05 6.86 -12.22
N ALA A 7 -24.95 7.32 -13.10
CA ALA A 7 -26.38 7.45 -12.79
C ALA A 7 -27.03 6.13 -12.31
N ARG A 8 -26.57 4.98 -12.81
CA ARG A 8 -27.07 3.67 -12.36
C ARG A 8 -26.56 3.28 -10.97
N HIS A 9 -25.33 3.64 -10.62
CA HIS A 9 -24.80 3.38 -9.29
C HIS A 9 -25.51 4.25 -8.24
N ALA A 10 -25.85 5.49 -8.59
CA ALA A 10 -26.59 6.40 -7.71
C ALA A 10 -28.00 5.89 -7.31
N LEU A 11 -28.53 4.87 -8.01
CA LEU A 11 -29.78 4.21 -7.64
C LEU A 11 -29.60 3.14 -6.54
N ILE A 12 -28.37 2.75 -6.22
CA ILE A 12 -28.06 1.73 -5.22
C ILE A 12 -28.14 2.37 -3.82
N PRO A 13 -28.94 1.82 -2.88
CA PRO A 13 -28.99 2.33 -1.52
C PRO A 13 -27.60 2.35 -0.86
N GLY A 14 -27.24 3.48 -0.26
CA GLY A 14 -25.93 3.68 0.38
C GLY A 14 -24.81 4.09 -0.57
N TRP A 15 -25.06 4.23 -1.88
CA TRP A 15 -24.08 4.76 -2.81
C TRP A 15 -23.98 6.29 -2.71
N ASP A 16 -22.75 6.79 -2.57
CA ASP A 16 -22.42 8.22 -2.56
C ASP A 16 -21.26 8.47 -3.53
N GLN A 17 -21.61 8.99 -4.71
CA GLN A 17 -20.63 9.25 -5.77
C GLN A 17 -19.66 10.38 -5.39
N LYS A 18 -20.11 11.38 -4.62
CA LYS A 18 -19.25 12.51 -4.21
C LYS A 18 -18.18 12.02 -3.26
N ARG A 19 -18.55 11.11 -2.35
CA ARG A 19 -17.61 10.47 -1.42
C ARG A 19 -16.55 9.64 -2.16
N LEU A 20 -16.95 8.85 -3.17
CA LEU A 20 -15.98 8.11 -4.00
C LEU A 20 -15.08 9.04 -4.81
N ALA A 21 -15.63 10.08 -5.42
CA ALA A 21 -14.87 11.06 -6.20
C ALA A 21 -13.89 11.89 -5.36
N GLY A 22 -14.12 12.01 -4.04
CA GLY A 22 -13.19 12.64 -3.11
C GLY A 22 -12.18 11.68 -2.47
N ALA A 23 -12.34 10.37 -2.68
CA ALA A 23 -11.53 9.37 -1.99
C ALA A 23 -10.18 9.11 -2.69
N THR A 24 -9.18 8.80 -1.87
CA THR A 24 -7.84 8.36 -2.30
C THR A 24 -7.57 6.94 -1.83
N VAL A 25 -7.16 6.06 -2.75
CA VAL A 25 -6.73 4.68 -2.46
C VAL A 25 -5.26 4.50 -2.82
N VAL A 26 -4.50 3.83 -1.95
CA VAL A 26 -3.16 3.33 -2.27
C VAL A 26 -3.24 1.83 -2.55
N LEU A 27 -2.86 1.42 -3.75
CA LEU A 27 -2.84 0.04 -4.22
C LEU A 27 -1.41 -0.46 -4.32
N ALA A 28 -1.07 -1.48 -3.53
CA ALA A 28 0.21 -2.16 -3.57
C ALA A 28 0.09 -3.45 -4.39
N GLY A 29 0.68 -3.44 -5.59
CA GLY A 29 0.62 -4.52 -6.57
C GLY A 29 -0.36 -4.24 -7.71
N ALA A 30 0.13 -4.34 -8.94
CA ALA A 30 -0.59 -4.20 -10.22
C ALA A 30 -0.71 -5.54 -10.97
N GLY A 31 -0.47 -6.66 -10.25
CA GLY A 31 -0.73 -8.02 -10.72
C GLY A 31 -2.23 -8.34 -10.89
N ALA A 32 -2.59 -9.62 -10.97
CA ALA A 32 -3.95 -10.03 -11.36
C ALA A 32 -5.07 -9.45 -10.47
N LEU A 33 -4.88 -9.50 -9.14
CA LEU A 33 -5.83 -8.93 -8.18
C LEU A 33 -5.87 -7.39 -8.30
N GLY A 34 -4.70 -6.75 -8.26
CA GLY A 34 -4.59 -5.29 -8.32
C GLY A 34 -5.15 -4.71 -9.61
N ASN A 35 -4.96 -5.38 -10.75
CA ASN A 35 -5.53 -5.00 -12.04
C ASN A 35 -7.07 -4.96 -11.98
N THR A 36 -7.68 -5.97 -11.38
CA THR A 36 -9.14 -6.07 -11.19
C THR A 36 -9.67 -5.01 -10.23
N VAL A 37 -8.97 -4.79 -9.10
CA VAL A 37 -9.32 -3.77 -8.12
C VAL A 37 -9.25 -2.38 -8.73
N ALA A 38 -8.14 -2.04 -9.38
CA ALA A 38 -7.92 -0.73 -9.98
C ALA A 38 -8.98 -0.42 -11.05
N GLN A 39 -9.29 -1.41 -11.90
CA GLN A 39 -10.36 -1.31 -12.89
C GLN A 39 -11.71 -0.99 -12.24
N THR A 40 -12.09 -1.76 -11.23
CA THR A 40 -13.40 -1.63 -10.57
C THR A 40 -13.54 -0.31 -9.82
N LEU A 41 -12.49 0.11 -9.09
CA LEU A 41 -12.47 1.38 -8.37
C LEU A 41 -12.59 2.57 -9.32
N ALA A 42 -11.84 2.57 -10.42
CA ALA A 42 -11.89 3.65 -11.42
C ALA A 42 -13.27 3.70 -12.12
N LEU A 43 -13.83 2.54 -12.49
CA LEU A 43 -15.19 2.46 -13.07
C LEU A 43 -16.30 2.82 -12.06
N SER A 44 -16.03 2.74 -10.77
CA SER A 44 -16.92 3.21 -9.69
C SER A 44 -16.80 4.72 -9.45
N GLY A 45 -15.86 5.40 -10.12
CA GLY A 45 -15.64 6.83 -10.00
C GLY A 45 -14.87 7.24 -8.75
N LEU A 46 -13.87 6.43 -8.37
CA LEU A 46 -12.85 6.82 -7.40
C LEU A 46 -12.15 8.11 -7.85
N GLY A 47 -11.86 9.01 -6.91
CA GLY A 47 -11.14 10.26 -7.19
C GLY A 47 -9.68 10.06 -7.56
N ARG A 48 -8.91 9.43 -6.67
CA ARG A 48 -7.46 9.22 -6.84
C ARG A 48 -7.02 7.81 -6.49
N LEU A 49 -6.19 7.21 -7.34
CA LEU A 49 -5.57 5.91 -7.13
C LEU A 49 -4.04 6.01 -7.26
N VAL A 50 -3.32 5.70 -6.19
CA VAL A 50 -1.85 5.56 -6.22
C VAL A 50 -1.53 4.09 -6.42
N VAL A 51 -0.80 3.73 -7.47
CA VAL A 51 -0.44 2.34 -7.79
C VAL A 51 1.06 2.13 -7.63
N CYS A 52 1.47 1.28 -6.68
CA CYS A 52 2.86 0.90 -6.48
C CYS A 52 3.10 -0.52 -6.99
N ASP A 53 3.91 -0.67 -8.04
CA ASP A 53 4.39 -1.97 -8.52
C ASP A 53 5.77 -1.82 -9.15
N PRO A 54 6.79 -2.59 -8.71
CA PRO A 54 8.15 -2.50 -9.25
C PRO A 54 8.37 -3.30 -10.54
N ASP A 55 7.44 -4.18 -10.90
CA ASP A 55 7.65 -5.13 -11.99
C ASP A 55 7.30 -4.55 -13.36
N THR A 56 7.79 -5.25 -14.38
CA THR A 56 7.36 -5.08 -15.77
C THR A 56 6.31 -6.12 -16.17
N VAL A 57 5.47 -5.81 -17.15
CA VAL A 57 4.50 -6.73 -17.72
C VAL A 57 5.23 -7.92 -18.36
N ALA A 58 4.88 -9.13 -17.94
CA ALA A 58 5.34 -10.39 -18.54
C ALA A 58 4.24 -11.04 -19.38
N VAL A 59 4.63 -11.85 -20.37
CA VAL A 59 3.70 -12.63 -21.21
C VAL A 59 2.73 -13.46 -20.36
N SER A 60 3.23 -14.06 -19.27
CA SER A 60 2.42 -14.85 -18.36
C SER A 60 1.33 -14.04 -17.66
N ASN A 61 1.44 -12.71 -17.56
CA ASN A 61 0.41 -11.86 -16.96
C ASN A 61 -0.81 -11.69 -17.87
N LEU A 62 -0.64 -11.83 -19.20
CA LEU A 62 -1.70 -11.59 -20.18
C LEU A 62 -2.89 -12.55 -20.04
N SER A 63 -2.71 -13.69 -19.36
CA SER A 63 -3.80 -14.64 -19.08
C SER A 63 -4.73 -14.20 -17.95
N ARG A 64 -4.36 -13.23 -17.11
CA ARG A 64 -5.06 -12.88 -15.87
C ARG A 64 -5.07 -11.40 -15.48
N CYS A 65 -4.38 -10.54 -16.23
CA CYS A 65 -4.37 -9.10 -16.04
C CYS A 65 -5.08 -8.41 -17.22
N PRO A 66 -6.41 -8.18 -17.16
CA PRO A 66 -7.21 -7.77 -18.30
C PRO A 66 -6.88 -6.39 -18.87
N LEU A 67 -6.19 -5.51 -18.13
CA LEU A 67 -5.76 -4.20 -18.61
C LEU A 67 -4.38 -4.18 -19.28
N PHE A 68 -3.69 -5.33 -19.35
CA PHE A 68 -2.43 -5.45 -20.10
C PHE A 68 -2.68 -5.98 -21.51
N ARG A 69 -1.88 -5.55 -22.49
CA ARG A 69 -1.90 -6.03 -23.87
C ARG A 69 -0.57 -6.68 -24.22
N ALA A 70 -0.56 -7.45 -25.31
CA ALA A 70 0.67 -8.07 -25.81
C ALA A 70 1.77 -7.04 -26.14
N ALA A 71 1.38 -5.84 -26.58
CA ALA A 71 2.29 -4.73 -26.86
C ALA A 71 2.94 -4.14 -25.58
N ASP A 72 2.40 -4.44 -24.39
CA ASP A 72 2.90 -3.89 -23.14
C ASP A 72 4.02 -4.70 -22.50
N VAL A 73 4.32 -5.89 -23.03
CA VAL A 73 5.34 -6.77 -22.48
C VAL A 73 6.68 -6.04 -22.38
N GLY A 74 7.29 -6.06 -21.19
CA GLY A 74 8.54 -5.36 -20.86
C GLY A 74 8.35 -3.92 -20.36
N ARG A 75 7.14 -3.34 -20.44
CA ARG A 75 6.85 -2.02 -19.86
C ARG A 75 6.50 -2.13 -18.37
N PRO A 76 6.73 -1.08 -17.55
CA PRO A 76 6.38 -1.09 -16.13
C PRO A 76 4.87 -1.31 -15.90
N LYS A 77 4.51 -2.27 -15.03
CA LYS A 77 3.10 -2.64 -14.77
C LYS A 77 2.28 -1.46 -14.26
N ALA A 78 2.80 -0.72 -13.29
CA ALA A 78 2.12 0.42 -12.69
C ALA A 78 1.77 1.49 -13.75
N ARG A 79 2.71 1.76 -14.66
CA ARG A 79 2.53 2.73 -15.74
C ARG A 79 1.50 2.29 -16.77
N VAL A 80 1.61 1.05 -17.26
CA VAL A 80 0.65 0.50 -18.23
C VAL A 80 -0.76 0.49 -17.64
N LEU A 81 -0.89 0.10 -16.37
CA LEU A 81 -2.17 0.11 -15.67
C LEU A 81 -2.76 1.52 -15.59
N ALA A 82 -1.96 2.52 -15.22
CA ALA A 82 -2.42 3.91 -15.14
C ALA A 82 -2.85 4.48 -16.51
N GLU A 83 -2.09 4.20 -17.58
CA GLU A 83 -2.43 4.60 -18.94
C GLU A 83 -3.78 3.97 -19.37
N ALA A 84 -3.96 2.67 -19.14
CA ALA A 84 -5.20 1.96 -19.47
C ALA A 84 -6.40 2.49 -18.67
N LEU A 85 -6.22 2.83 -17.39
CA LEU A 85 -7.27 3.39 -16.54
C LEU A 85 -7.62 4.83 -16.91
N THR A 86 -6.64 5.63 -17.34
CA THR A 86 -6.87 7.00 -17.81
C THR A 86 -7.78 7.01 -19.05
N ASP A 87 -7.58 6.07 -19.97
CA ASP A 87 -8.45 5.88 -21.13
C ASP A 87 -9.84 5.36 -20.73
N LEU A 88 -9.90 4.38 -19.82
CA LEU A 88 -11.14 3.74 -19.38
C LEU A 88 -12.02 4.63 -18.48
N ALA A 89 -11.41 5.45 -17.63
CA ALA A 89 -12.07 6.20 -16.58
C ALA A 89 -11.34 7.54 -16.33
N PRO A 90 -11.51 8.53 -17.24
CA PRO A 90 -10.76 9.78 -17.21
C PRO A 90 -11.01 10.66 -15.97
N ASP A 91 -12.11 10.41 -15.23
CA ASP A 91 -12.44 11.13 -13.99
C ASP A 91 -11.60 10.67 -12.78
N THR A 92 -10.89 9.55 -12.89
CA THR A 92 -10.01 9.03 -11.83
C THR A 92 -8.56 9.43 -12.11
N VAL A 93 -7.94 10.15 -11.18
CA VAL A 93 -6.51 10.46 -11.24
C VAL A 93 -5.72 9.22 -10.82
N VAL A 94 -4.86 8.69 -11.71
CA VAL A 94 -4.04 7.51 -11.41
C VAL A 94 -2.56 7.88 -11.38
N ASP A 95 -1.96 7.75 -10.20
CA ASP A 95 -0.53 7.98 -9.98
C ASP A 95 0.24 6.66 -10.03
N ALA A 96 0.93 6.40 -11.14
CA ALA A 96 1.80 5.24 -11.29
C ALA A 96 3.13 5.46 -10.56
N ARG A 97 3.49 4.51 -9.68
CA ARG A 97 4.76 4.46 -8.97
C ARG A 97 5.47 3.15 -9.33
N GLU A 98 6.49 3.24 -10.18
CA GLU A 98 7.34 2.13 -10.65
C GLU A 98 8.33 1.69 -9.55
N ALA A 99 7.77 1.35 -8.38
CA ALA A 99 8.51 1.11 -7.15
C ALA A 99 7.72 0.17 -6.23
N PRO A 100 8.38 -0.59 -5.35
CA PRO A 100 7.69 -1.34 -4.31
C PRO A 100 6.99 -0.36 -3.35
N HIS A 101 5.96 -0.83 -2.66
CA HIS A 101 5.17 0.00 -1.74
C HIS A 101 6.00 0.73 -0.66
N LEU A 102 7.13 0.17 -0.23
CA LEU A 102 8.06 0.78 0.72
C LEU A 102 8.67 2.11 0.23
N SER A 103 9.01 2.20 -1.05
CA SER A 103 9.61 3.41 -1.65
C SER A 103 8.65 4.13 -2.61
N GLY A 104 7.51 3.52 -2.92
CA GLY A 104 6.49 4.07 -3.80
C GLY A 104 5.44 4.92 -3.10
N ALA A 105 5.17 4.70 -1.81
CA ALA A 105 4.18 5.46 -1.04
C ALA A 105 4.69 5.74 0.38
N GLY A 106 4.87 7.01 0.73
CA GLY A 106 5.36 7.42 2.05
C GLY A 106 4.32 7.27 3.15
N LEU A 107 4.76 7.19 4.41
CA LEU A 107 3.88 7.06 5.56
C LEU A 107 2.85 8.20 5.67
N ALA A 108 3.19 9.43 5.25
CA ALA A 108 2.20 10.51 5.25
C ALA A 108 1.18 10.40 4.11
N GLU A 109 1.58 9.84 2.94
CA GLU A 109 0.61 9.47 1.89
C GLU A 109 -0.33 8.37 2.37
N LEU A 110 0.20 7.34 3.04
CA LEU A 110 -0.62 6.27 3.64
C LEU A 110 -1.60 6.86 4.65
N ARG A 111 -1.11 7.68 5.61
CA ARG A 111 -1.93 8.33 6.64
C ARG A 111 -3.05 9.20 6.06
N ALA A 112 -2.82 9.81 4.90
CA ALA A 112 -3.81 10.65 4.23
C ALA A 112 -4.82 9.86 3.39
N ALA A 113 -4.53 8.60 3.02
CA ALA A 113 -5.38 7.76 2.20
C ALA A 113 -6.64 7.28 2.95
N ASP A 114 -7.74 7.10 2.23
CA ASP A 114 -8.99 6.60 2.80
C ASP A 114 -9.00 5.06 2.92
N LEU A 115 -8.16 4.38 2.14
CA LEU A 115 -7.97 2.94 2.15
C LEU A 115 -6.62 2.55 1.52
N VAL A 116 -5.95 1.55 2.09
CA VAL A 116 -4.83 0.84 1.46
C VAL A 116 -5.29 -0.55 1.02
N VAL A 117 -4.96 -0.94 -0.21
CA VAL A 117 -5.25 -2.29 -0.74
C VAL A 117 -3.95 -3.02 -1.06
N GLY A 118 -3.72 -4.15 -0.39
CA GLY A 118 -2.64 -5.09 -0.65
C GLY A 118 -3.08 -6.17 -1.65
N ALA A 119 -2.44 -6.17 -2.81
CA ALA A 119 -2.57 -7.19 -3.86
C ALA A 119 -1.20 -7.86 -4.11
N LEU A 120 -0.53 -8.17 -3.01
CA LEU A 120 0.86 -8.66 -2.98
C LEU A 120 0.88 -10.18 -3.05
N ASP A 121 1.95 -10.76 -3.58
CA ASP A 121 2.14 -12.21 -3.71
C ASP A 121 3.04 -12.78 -2.60
N SER A 122 3.88 -11.95 -2.01
CA SER A 122 4.88 -12.37 -1.02
C SER A 122 4.41 -12.17 0.43
N ARG A 123 4.95 -12.96 1.37
CA ARG A 123 4.61 -12.83 2.79
C ARG A 123 5.31 -11.62 3.40
N ALA A 124 6.60 -11.41 3.09
CA ALA A 124 7.36 -10.31 3.66
C ALA A 124 6.80 -8.95 3.21
N ALA A 125 6.32 -8.84 1.96
CA ALA A 125 5.70 -7.61 1.47
C ALA A 125 4.37 -7.32 2.20
N ARG A 126 3.55 -8.34 2.48
CA ARG A 126 2.30 -8.17 3.27
C ARG A 126 2.59 -7.72 4.70
N ILE A 127 3.59 -8.33 5.36
CA ILE A 127 4.03 -7.94 6.71
C ILE A 127 4.54 -6.49 6.71
N ALA A 128 5.36 -6.12 5.73
CA ALA A 128 5.90 -4.75 5.61
C ALA A 128 4.79 -3.72 5.39
N LEU A 129 3.85 -3.98 4.49
CA LEU A 129 2.72 -3.10 4.24
C LEU A 129 1.83 -2.96 5.47
N ALA A 130 1.54 -4.08 6.16
CA ALA A 130 0.73 -4.07 7.37
C ALA A 130 1.37 -3.23 8.48
N GLY A 131 2.68 -3.38 8.73
CA GLY A 131 3.40 -2.56 9.70
C GLY A 131 3.37 -1.07 9.37
N ARG A 132 3.52 -0.71 8.09
CA ARG A 132 3.41 0.69 7.63
C ARG A 132 1.99 1.25 7.79
N CYS A 133 0.97 0.46 7.49
CA CYS A 133 -0.42 0.85 7.69
C CYS A 133 -0.71 1.10 9.18
N THR A 134 -0.18 0.26 10.07
CA THR A 134 -0.32 0.48 11.52
C THR A 134 0.41 1.74 11.97
N LEU A 135 1.66 1.94 11.53
CA LEU A 135 2.43 3.17 11.82
C LEU A 135 1.68 4.43 11.37
N ALA A 136 1.11 4.39 10.16
CA ALA A 136 0.34 5.49 9.58
C ALA A 136 -1.09 5.61 10.15
N GLY A 137 -1.57 4.64 10.95
CA GLY A 137 -2.94 4.60 11.44
C GLY A 137 -3.99 4.42 10.35
N THR A 138 -3.65 3.76 9.24
CA THR A 138 -4.54 3.57 8.07
C THR A 138 -4.99 2.12 7.96
N GLY A 139 -6.22 1.91 7.48
CA GLY A 139 -6.77 0.58 7.30
C GLY A 139 -6.25 -0.11 6.04
N MET A 140 -6.06 -1.42 6.11
CA MET A 140 -5.55 -2.25 5.02
C MET A 140 -6.56 -3.33 4.65
N LEU A 141 -6.84 -3.45 3.36
CA LEU A 141 -7.56 -4.57 2.78
C LEU A 141 -6.56 -5.46 2.02
N ASP A 142 -6.47 -6.74 2.34
CA ASP A 142 -5.54 -7.69 1.73
C ASP A 142 -6.28 -8.77 0.93
N GLY A 143 -5.67 -9.19 -0.17
CA GLY A 143 -6.14 -10.33 -0.96
C GLY A 143 -5.01 -11.28 -1.34
N GLY A 144 -5.31 -12.58 -1.36
CA GLY A 144 -4.38 -13.62 -1.78
C GLY A 144 -5.06 -14.73 -2.56
N THR A 145 -4.32 -15.39 -3.44
CA THR A 145 -4.83 -16.52 -4.25
C THR A 145 -4.01 -17.78 -4.01
N HIS A 146 -4.67 -18.92 -4.08
CA HIS A 146 -4.10 -20.25 -4.22
C HIS A 146 -4.78 -20.98 -5.40
N ALA A 147 -4.35 -22.19 -5.75
CA ALA A 147 -4.72 -22.86 -7.01
C ALA A 147 -6.23 -22.88 -7.32
N TRP A 148 -7.07 -23.11 -6.31
CA TRP A 148 -8.54 -23.24 -6.44
C TRP A 148 -9.32 -22.36 -5.47
N GLY A 149 -8.75 -21.22 -5.09
CA GLY A 149 -9.41 -20.30 -4.17
C GLY A 149 -8.53 -19.15 -3.74
N GLY A 150 -9.00 -18.36 -2.80
CA GLY A 150 -8.25 -17.26 -2.23
C GLY A 150 -8.82 -16.81 -0.90
N GLU A 151 -8.29 -15.68 -0.45
CA GLU A 151 -8.68 -15.02 0.78
C GLU A 151 -8.84 -13.53 0.53
N VAL A 152 -9.81 -12.91 1.22
CA VAL A 152 -9.93 -11.46 1.35
C VAL A 152 -10.09 -11.11 2.82
N SER A 153 -9.28 -10.15 3.29
CA SER A 153 -9.16 -9.81 4.70
C SER A 153 -9.11 -8.31 4.92
N TRP A 154 -10.01 -7.80 5.76
CA TRP A 154 -10.03 -6.40 6.20
C TRP A 154 -9.32 -6.25 7.55
N PHE A 155 -8.45 -5.24 7.64
CA PHE A 155 -7.70 -4.86 8.83
C PHE A 155 -7.97 -3.37 9.14
N PRO A 156 -8.88 -3.06 10.08
CA PRO A 156 -9.26 -1.69 10.36
C PRO A 156 -8.14 -0.90 11.06
N PRO A 157 -8.15 0.45 10.97
CA PRO A 157 -7.24 1.30 11.73
C PRO A 157 -7.27 0.96 13.23
N GLY A 158 -6.14 0.53 13.79
CA GLY A 158 -6.03 0.20 15.22
C GLY A 158 -6.57 -1.16 15.64
N GLY A 159 -7.15 -1.92 14.72
CA GLY A 159 -7.49 -3.32 14.96
C GLY A 159 -6.28 -4.24 14.84
N ARG A 160 -6.54 -5.54 14.67
CA ARG A 160 -5.50 -6.52 14.34
C ARG A 160 -4.82 -6.14 13.02
N CYS A 161 -3.52 -6.38 12.89
CA CYS A 161 -2.81 -6.29 11.63
C CYS A 161 -2.68 -7.68 10.98
N TRP A 162 -2.18 -7.73 9.74
CA TRP A 162 -1.95 -8.98 9.01
C TRP A 162 -1.02 -9.95 9.75
N ALA A 163 -0.05 -9.44 10.51
CA ALA A 163 0.93 -10.24 11.24
C ALA A 163 0.51 -10.64 12.66
N CYS A 164 -0.70 -10.26 13.11
CA CYS A 164 -1.25 -10.72 14.38
C CYS A 164 -1.44 -12.25 14.36
N GLY A 165 -1.01 -12.93 15.42
CA GLY A 165 -1.09 -14.40 15.49
C GLY A 165 0.03 -15.15 14.77
N LEU A 166 0.96 -14.45 14.10
CA LEU A 166 2.18 -15.08 13.58
C LEU A 166 3.22 -15.24 14.70
N GLY A 167 3.96 -16.34 14.70
CA GLY A 167 5.13 -16.50 15.58
C GLY A 167 6.33 -15.65 15.15
N PRO A 168 7.36 -15.48 16.00
CA PRO A 168 8.59 -14.78 15.63
C PRO A 168 9.30 -15.36 14.39
N ALA A 169 9.37 -16.69 14.27
CA ALA A 169 9.98 -17.36 13.12
C ALA A 169 9.23 -17.08 11.81
N GLU A 170 7.91 -17.04 11.89
CA GLU A 170 7.02 -16.74 10.77
C GLU A 170 7.12 -15.30 10.30
N ARG A 171 7.32 -14.35 11.23
CA ARG A 171 7.61 -12.95 10.89
C ARG A 171 9.01 -12.72 10.34
N ALA A 172 9.97 -13.57 10.73
CA ALA A 172 11.36 -13.49 10.28
C ALA A 172 11.59 -14.10 8.89
N VAL A 173 10.57 -14.72 8.28
CA VAL A 173 10.65 -15.24 6.92
C VAL A 173 10.92 -14.08 5.97
N GLN A 174 12.14 -14.02 5.43
CA GLN A 174 12.38 -13.36 4.16
C GLN A 174 11.77 -14.26 3.09
N ASP A 175 10.97 -13.70 2.19
CA ASP A 175 10.59 -14.45 1.00
C ASP A 175 11.89 -14.91 0.32
N ASP A 176 11.93 -16.16 -0.11
CA ASP A 176 13.11 -16.71 -0.77
C ASP A 176 13.51 -15.74 -1.90
N PRO A 177 14.73 -15.17 -1.92
CA PRO A 177 15.16 -14.23 -2.94
C PRO A 177 15.05 -14.79 -4.37
N TRP A 178 14.91 -16.11 -4.50
CA TRP A 178 14.67 -16.78 -5.78
C TRP A 178 13.20 -16.72 -6.24
N SER A 179 12.23 -16.39 -5.38
CA SER A 179 10.78 -16.41 -5.65
C SER A 179 10.33 -15.44 -6.75
N CYS A 180 11.06 -14.35 -7.00
CA CYS A 180 10.65 -13.35 -8.01
C CYS A 180 11.65 -13.19 -9.18
N ALA A 181 12.85 -13.77 -9.09
CA ALA A 181 13.93 -13.51 -10.06
C ALA A 181 14.72 -14.74 -10.53
N ALA A 182 14.43 -15.95 -10.04
CA ALA A 182 15.01 -17.18 -10.58
C ALA A 182 13.96 -18.29 -10.68
N PRO A 183 14.18 -19.32 -11.54
CA PRO A 183 13.33 -20.49 -11.53
C PRO A 183 13.45 -21.16 -10.14
N ASP A 184 12.35 -21.13 -9.40
CA ASP A 184 12.16 -21.94 -8.21
C ASP A 184 12.54 -23.42 -8.52
N PRO A 185 13.41 -24.07 -7.73
CA PRO A 185 13.63 -25.52 -7.84
C PRO A 185 12.34 -26.35 -7.61
N ALA A 186 11.27 -25.74 -7.07
CA ALA A 186 9.91 -26.29 -6.99
C ALA A 186 8.95 -25.84 -8.12
N GLY A 187 9.42 -25.06 -9.09
CA GLY A 187 8.66 -24.64 -10.28
C GLY A 187 7.71 -23.46 -10.05
N ALA A 188 7.24 -22.85 -11.14
CA ALA A 188 6.30 -21.73 -11.08
C ALA A 188 5.03 -22.08 -10.27
N VAL A 189 4.65 -21.22 -9.32
CA VAL A 189 3.38 -21.37 -8.60
C VAL A 189 2.22 -21.20 -9.59
N GLY A 190 1.33 -22.20 -9.65
CA GLY A 190 0.17 -22.16 -10.52
C GLY A 190 -0.74 -20.97 -10.17
N ALA A 191 -1.03 -20.13 -11.16
CA ALA A 191 -1.96 -19.00 -11.04
C ALA A 191 -3.20 -19.25 -11.89
N SER A 192 -4.38 -19.18 -11.28
CA SER A 192 -5.65 -19.39 -11.95
C SER A 192 -6.30 -18.04 -12.29
N ALA A 193 -6.50 -17.80 -13.60
CA ALA A 193 -7.20 -16.61 -14.09
C ALA A 193 -8.61 -16.44 -13.50
N PRO A 194 -9.49 -17.47 -13.49
CA PRO A 194 -10.84 -17.31 -12.91
C PRO A 194 -10.80 -17.07 -11.39
N VAL A 195 -9.90 -17.73 -10.65
CA VAL A 195 -9.73 -17.48 -9.20
C VAL A 195 -9.24 -16.05 -8.96
N SER A 196 -8.28 -15.58 -9.74
CA SER A 196 -7.79 -14.20 -9.63
C SER A 196 -8.89 -13.19 -9.89
N ALA A 197 -9.73 -13.41 -10.90
CA ALA A 197 -10.87 -12.55 -11.20
C ALA A 197 -11.92 -12.57 -10.06
N LEU A 198 -12.24 -13.76 -9.54
CA LEU A 198 -13.18 -13.92 -8.43
C LEU A 198 -12.69 -13.17 -7.18
N VAL A 199 -11.50 -13.49 -6.69
CA VAL A 199 -10.90 -12.87 -5.49
C VAL A 199 -10.70 -11.36 -5.70
N GLY A 200 -10.25 -10.94 -6.89
CA GLY A 200 -10.07 -9.53 -7.22
C GLY A 200 -11.38 -8.75 -7.19
N THR A 201 -12.49 -9.36 -7.62
CA THR A 201 -13.83 -8.74 -7.55
C THR A 201 -14.31 -8.61 -6.11
N TRP A 202 -14.12 -9.63 -5.27
CA TRP A 202 -14.43 -9.54 -3.83
C TRP A 202 -13.62 -8.45 -3.13
N LEU A 203 -12.33 -8.37 -3.44
CA LEU A 203 -11.44 -7.33 -2.92
C LEU A 203 -11.92 -5.93 -3.35
N ALA A 204 -12.35 -5.77 -4.59
CA ALA A 204 -12.87 -4.51 -5.10
C ALA A 204 -14.22 -4.12 -4.48
N ASP A 205 -15.16 -5.06 -4.34
CA ASP A 205 -16.45 -4.84 -3.68
C ASP A 205 -16.26 -4.37 -2.23
N PHE A 206 -15.35 -5.02 -1.50
CA PHE A 206 -15.04 -4.63 -0.12
C PHE A 206 -14.41 -3.24 -0.05
N ALA A 207 -13.53 -2.91 -0.99
CA ALA A 207 -12.95 -1.58 -1.08
C ALA A 207 -14.03 -0.51 -1.30
N VAL A 208 -14.93 -0.70 -2.28
CA VAL A 208 -16.05 0.23 -2.54
C VAL A 208 -16.95 0.37 -1.32
N ARG A 209 -17.33 -0.74 -0.68
CA ARG A 209 -18.13 -0.73 0.55
C ARG A 209 -17.47 0.09 1.66
N LEU A 210 -16.19 -0.17 1.94
CA LEU A 210 -15.43 0.54 2.97
C LEU A 210 -15.29 2.05 2.68
N LEU A 211 -15.11 2.40 1.41
CA LEU A 211 -15.05 3.79 0.96
C LEU A 211 -16.40 4.48 1.12
N LEU A 212 -17.52 3.79 0.90
CA LEU A 212 -18.88 4.26 1.13
C LEU A 212 -19.32 4.22 2.61
N GLY A 213 -18.50 3.66 3.50
CA GLY A 213 -18.84 3.52 4.93
C GLY A 213 -19.78 2.35 5.22
N LEU A 214 -19.91 1.39 4.31
CA LEU A 214 -20.65 0.16 4.49
C LEU A 214 -19.77 -0.88 5.19
N SER A 215 -20.41 -1.80 5.93
CA SER A 215 -19.72 -2.88 6.63
C SER A 215 -19.23 -3.96 5.67
N VAL A 216 -18.08 -4.53 6.00
CA VAL A 216 -17.56 -5.78 5.44
C VAL A 216 -17.37 -6.81 6.56
N PRO A 217 -17.31 -8.11 6.25
CA PRO A 217 -17.10 -9.16 7.24
C PRO A 217 -15.87 -8.94 8.14
N ASP A 218 -16.05 -9.28 9.42
CA ASP A 218 -15.02 -9.20 10.46
C ASP A 218 -13.87 -10.20 10.28
N ALA A 219 -14.24 -11.42 9.92
CA ALA A 219 -13.32 -12.51 9.71
C ALA A 219 -12.81 -12.50 8.27
N PRO A 220 -11.54 -12.86 8.04
CA PRO A 220 -11.06 -13.27 6.73
C PRO A 220 -12.05 -14.20 6.04
N LEU A 221 -12.35 -13.92 4.77
CA LEU A 221 -13.17 -14.79 3.96
C LEU A 221 -12.28 -15.65 3.09
N ARG A 222 -12.42 -16.97 3.22
CA ARG A 222 -11.89 -17.91 2.24
C ARG A 222 -12.92 -18.10 1.14
N ILE A 223 -12.48 -17.90 -0.10
CA ILE A 223 -13.30 -18.04 -1.29
C ILE A 223 -12.77 -19.23 -2.07
N ASP A 224 -13.60 -20.22 -2.38
CA ASP A 224 -13.21 -21.32 -3.24
C ASP A 224 -13.70 -21.12 -4.69
N ALA A 225 -13.09 -21.85 -5.62
CA ALA A 225 -13.48 -21.82 -7.03
C ALA A 225 -14.84 -22.49 -7.30
N ALA A 226 -15.43 -23.17 -6.31
CA ALA A 226 -16.78 -23.74 -6.39
C ALA A 226 -17.87 -22.70 -6.03
N GLY A 227 -17.47 -21.48 -5.67
CA GLY A 227 -18.37 -20.37 -5.36
C GLY A 227 -18.79 -20.29 -3.89
N LEU A 228 -18.15 -21.04 -3.00
CA LEU A 228 -18.37 -20.93 -1.56
C LEU A 228 -17.45 -19.87 -0.98
N ALA A 229 -18.02 -18.98 -0.17
CA ALA A 229 -17.29 -18.05 0.68
C ALA A 229 -17.56 -18.39 2.14
N VAL A 230 -16.52 -18.78 2.87
CA VAL A 230 -16.62 -19.19 4.28
C VAL A 230 -15.72 -18.31 5.14
N PRO A 231 -16.22 -17.79 6.29
CA PRO A 231 -15.36 -17.16 7.29
C PRO A 231 -14.30 -18.15 7.77
N LEU A 232 -13.05 -17.69 7.92
CA LEU A 232 -12.01 -18.49 8.54
C LEU A 232 -12.24 -18.58 10.05
N SER A 233 -12.64 -19.76 10.52
CA SER A 233 -12.81 -20.09 11.93
C SER A 233 -11.52 -19.91 12.73
N GLY A 234 -11.65 -19.47 13.99
CA GLY A 234 -10.51 -19.32 14.91
C GLY A 234 -9.68 -18.05 14.68
N THR A 235 -10.12 -17.14 13.81
CA THR A 235 -9.47 -15.84 13.61
C THR A 235 -9.80 -14.90 14.77
N ALA A 236 -8.79 -14.16 15.25
CA ALA A 236 -9.00 -13.17 16.30
C ALA A 236 -9.98 -12.07 15.83
N PRO A 237 -10.84 -11.55 16.72
CA PRO A 237 -11.74 -10.44 16.38
C PRO A 237 -10.98 -9.29 15.73
N ARG A 238 -11.55 -8.67 14.69
CA ARG A 238 -10.85 -7.62 13.90
C ARG A 238 -10.38 -6.45 14.76
N ASP A 239 -11.09 -6.19 15.86
CA ASP A 239 -10.92 -5.02 16.71
C ASP A 239 -9.87 -5.22 17.82
N ARG A 240 -9.25 -6.41 17.94
CA ARG A 240 -8.28 -6.69 19.01
C ARG A 240 -6.89 -6.99 18.44
N PRO A 241 -5.96 -6.02 18.53
CA PRO A 241 -4.54 -6.28 18.35
C PRO A 241 -4.06 -7.44 19.20
N ASP A 242 -3.17 -8.24 18.63
CA ASP A 242 -2.35 -9.18 19.40
C ASP A 242 -1.38 -8.36 20.26
N PRO A 243 -1.44 -8.47 21.61
CA PRO A 243 -0.61 -7.67 22.51
C PRO A 243 0.89 -7.93 22.33
N ASP A 244 1.27 -9.09 21.80
CA ASP A 244 2.67 -9.48 21.57
C ASP A 244 3.14 -9.17 20.14
N CYS A 245 2.29 -8.55 19.32
CA CYS A 245 2.65 -8.22 17.95
C CYS A 245 3.49 -6.93 17.89
N PRO A 246 4.73 -6.98 17.36
CA PRO A 246 5.64 -5.85 17.35
C PRO A 246 5.29 -4.76 16.31
N LEU A 247 4.22 -4.94 15.54
CA LEU A 247 3.83 -4.03 14.45
C LEU A 247 2.72 -3.05 14.84
N HIS A 248 2.44 -2.88 16.14
CA HIS A 248 1.36 -2.04 16.65
C HIS A 248 1.80 -0.67 17.18
N GLU A 249 3.02 -0.24 16.83
CA GLU A 249 3.46 1.13 17.05
C GLU A 249 2.78 2.08 16.05
N ARG A 250 2.46 3.30 16.50
CA ARG A 250 1.91 4.38 15.68
C ARG A 250 2.86 5.56 15.64
N LEU A 251 2.85 6.31 14.54
CA LEU A 251 3.50 7.60 14.49
C LEU A 251 2.88 8.54 15.54
N PRO A 252 3.69 9.38 16.20
CA PRO A 252 3.16 10.40 17.10
C PRO A 252 2.37 11.45 16.32
N ASP A 253 1.42 12.09 16.97
CA ASP A 253 0.70 13.22 16.41
C ASP A 253 1.63 14.43 16.21
N GLY A 254 1.34 15.25 15.20
CA GLY A 254 2.06 16.50 14.97
C GLY A 254 3.52 16.33 14.53
N VAL A 255 3.86 15.28 13.78
CA VAL A 255 5.20 15.10 13.19
C VAL A 255 5.63 16.37 12.44
N PRO A 256 6.78 16.99 12.78
CA PRO A 256 7.24 18.19 12.10
C PRO A 256 7.51 17.95 10.60
N VAL A 257 7.03 18.86 9.75
CA VAL A 257 7.24 18.81 8.30
C VAL A 257 8.46 19.63 7.93
N LEU A 258 9.42 19.01 7.23
CA LEU A 258 10.57 19.68 6.64
C LEU A 258 10.19 20.32 5.30
N PRO A 259 10.76 21.48 4.95
CA PRO A 259 10.55 22.12 3.65
C PRO A 259 11.34 21.42 2.52
N LEU A 260 11.41 20.10 2.54
CA LEU A 260 12.14 19.24 1.61
C LEU A 260 11.19 18.16 1.09
N ASP A 261 11.19 17.92 -0.22
CA ASP A 261 10.55 16.75 -0.80
C ASP A 261 11.56 15.60 -0.97
N HIS A 262 11.06 14.42 -1.35
CA HIS A 262 11.90 13.24 -1.61
C HIS A 262 12.91 13.40 -2.78
N GLY A 263 12.84 14.47 -3.56
CA GLY A 263 13.81 14.84 -4.58
C GLY A 263 15.03 15.59 -4.04
N ALA A 264 14.98 16.05 -2.78
CA ALA A 264 16.11 16.68 -2.09
C ALA A 264 17.31 15.73 -1.99
N THR A 265 18.48 16.32 -1.77
CA THR A 265 19.74 15.63 -1.55
C THR A 265 19.94 15.27 -0.08
N VAL A 266 20.83 14.31 0.17
CA VAL A 266 21.25 13.98 1.55
C VAL A 266 21.83 15.20 2.25
N ALA A 267 22.62 16.04 1.56
CA ALA A 267 23.17 17.26 2.14
C ALA A 267 22.08 18.20 2.68
N GLU A 268 21.06 18.50 1.87
CA GLU A 268 19.94 19.37 2.25
C GLU A 268 19.16 18.79 3.45
N LEU A 269 18.97 17.46 3.49
CA LEU A 269 18.36 16.80 4.66
C LEU A 269 19.22 16.98 5.92
N LEU A 270 20.54 16.84 5.80
CA LEU A 270 21.45 16.94 6.94
C LEU A 270 21.55 18.36 7.51
N ASP A 271 21.23 19.40 6.72
CA ASP A 271 21.11 20.78 7.24
C ASP A 271 19.93 20.95 8.22
N HIS A 272 18.99 20.00 8.23
CA HIS A 272 17.80 19.99 9.10
C HIS A 272 17.90 18.97 10.25
N VAL A 273 19.05 18.33 10.42
CA VAL A 273 19.27 17.24 11.40
C VAL A 273 20.56 17.50 12.17
N ASP A 274 20.49 17.44 13.50
CA ASP A 274 21.64 17.75 14.33
C ASP A 274 22.81 16.76 14.10
N MET A 275 24.04 17.19 14.37
CA MET A 275 25.24 16.33 14.23
C MET A 275 25.19 15.07 15.11
N GLY A 276 24.49 15.15 16.24
CA GLY A 276 24.23 14.03 17.16
C GLY A 276 23.11 13.09 16.70
N GLU A 277 22.46 13.37 15.58
CA GLU A 277 21.32 12.61 15.08
C GLU A 277 21.64 11.83 13.80
N GLU A 278 20.88 10.76 13.57
CA GLU A 278 21.05 9.84 12.46
C GLU A 278 19.69 9.64 11.76
N PRO A 279 19.45 10.30 10.62
CA PRO A 279 18.24 10.09 9.84
C PRO A 279 18.31 8.72 9.16
N LEU A 280 17.22 7.96 9.23
CA LEU A 280 17.10 6.64 8.62
C LEU A 280 16.00 6.64 7.56
N THR A 281 16.06 5.69 6.63
CA THR A 281 15.00 5.39 5.67
C THR A 281 14.42 4.00 5.94
N TRP A 282 13.15 3.77 5.63
CA TRP A 282 12.47 2.47 5.72
C TRP A 282 12.82 1.51 4.59
N ALA A 283 13.56 1.97 3.57
CA ALA A 283 14.04 1.13 2.48
C ALA A 283 15.53 0.81 2.68
N GLY A 284 15.91 -0.43 2.35
CA GLY A 284 17.33 -0.75 2.14
C GLY A 284 17.84 -0.11 0.86
N PHE A 285 19.00 0.55 0.88
CA PHE A 285 19.70 0.96 -0.34
C PHE A 285 21.08 0.29 -0.43
N SER A 286 21.44 -0.17 -1.62
CA SER A 286 22.66 -0.95 -1.84
C SER A 286 23.91 -0.09 -1.61
N ARG A 287 24.70 -0.42 -0.59
CA ARG A 287 26.13 -0.06 -0.51
C ARG A 287 26.97 -1.26 -0.95
N PRO A 288 28.17 -1.07 -1.53
CA PRO A 288 29.15 -2.16 -1.65
C PRO A 288 29.42 -2.72 -0.25
N VAL A 289 29.09 -3.98 -0.03
CA VAL A 289 29.06 -4.62 1.29
C VAL A 289 30.48 -4.66 1.89
N ARG A 290 30.71 -3.92 2.98
CA ARG A 290 31.64 -4.35 4.02
C ARG A 290 30.84 -4.57 5.30
N ARG A 291 30.76 -5.83 5.71
CA ARG A 291 30.02 -6.31 6.89
C ARG A 291 30.44 -5.56 8.16
N ARG A 292 29.49 -4.97 8.88
CA ARG A 292 29.22 -5.22 10.32
C ARG A 292 28.16 -4.28 10.91
N ALA A 293 27.49 -4.85 11.93
CA ALA A 293 26.75 -4.24 13.04
C ALA A 293 25.24 -3.99 12.88
N ALA A 294 24.56 -4.37 13.96
CA ALA A 294 23.12 -4.43 14.15
C ALA A 294 22.42 -3.08 13.92
N VAL A 295 21.57 -3.06 12.91
CA VAL A 295 20.52 -2.08 12.68
C VAL A 295 19.27 -2.92 12.39
N PRO A 296 18.06 -2.57 12.89
CA PRO A 296 16.85 -3.31 12.55
C PRO A 296 16.77 -3.48 11.03
N ALA A 297 16.45 -4.70 10.59
CA ALA A 297 16.71 -5.24 9.24
C ALA A 297 16.05 -4.52 8.05
N VAL A 298 15.48 -3.33 8.25
CA VAL A 298 14.73 -2.58 7.24
C VAL A 298 15.11 -1.09 7.22
N THR A 299 16.04 -0.62 8.07
CA THR A 299 16.44 0.80 8.08
C THR A 299 17.88 1.04 7.67
N SER A 300 18.10 1.92 6.70
CA SER A 300 19.44 2.34 6.25
C SER A 300 19.76 3.75 6.73
N ARG A 301 21.02 3.98 7.11
CA ARG A 301 21.51 5.28 7.61
C ARG A 301 21.73 6.26 6.45
N LEU A 302 20.90 7.30 6.35
CA LEU A 302 20.97 8.27 5.26
C LEU A 302 22.25 9.09 5.29
N ARG A 303 22.79 9.42 6.48
CA ARG A 303 24.08 10.12 6.62
C ARG A 303 25.25 9.35 6.01
N SER A 304 25.09 8.05 5.78
CA SER A 304 26.11 7.20 5.17
C SER A 304 26.10 7.21 3.64
N ALA A 305 25.06 7.75 3.00
CA ALA A 305 25.00 7.91 1.56
C ALA A 305 25.82 9.12 1.08
N PRO A 306 26.17 9.20 -0.22
CA PRO A 306 26.80 10.39 -0.78
C PRO A 306 25.95 11.65 -0.53
N ALA A 307 26.58 12.75 -0.14
CA ALA A 307 25.88 14.01 0.16
C ALA A 307 25.05 14.53 -1.03
N SER A 308 25.49 14.28 -2.27
CA SER A 308 24.79 14.64 -3.50
C SER A 308 23.71 13.65 -3.94
N ALA A 309 23.57 12.50 -3.27
CA ALA A 309 22.55 11.53 -3.61
C ALA A 309 21.16 12.09 -3.28
N ARG A 310 20.20 11.91 -4.19
CA ARG A 310 18.80 12.25 -3.94
C ARG A 310 18.15 11.23 -3.03
N LEU A 311 17.28 11.67 -2.13
CA LEU A 311 16.56 10.79 -1.20
C LEU A 311 15.75 9.72 -1.95
N SER A 312 15.10 10.08 -3.06
CA SER A 312 14.36 9.16 -3.93
C SER A 312 15.22 8.03 -4.50
N ALA A 313 16.47 8.32 -4.87
CA ALA A 313 17.43 7.31 -5.34
C ALA A 313 17.89 6.36 -4.22
N LEU A 314 17.68 6.73 -2.96
CA LEU A 314 17.92 5.91 -1.77
C LEU A 314 16.64 5.19 -1.30
N GLY A 315 15.58 5.21 -2.12
CA GLY A 315 14.32 4.55 -1.83
C GLY A 315 13.43 5.30 -0.83
N VAL A 316 13.70 6.58 -0.56
CA VAL A 316 12.78 7.41 0.23
C VAL A 316 11.56 7.76 -0.61
N ALA A 317 10.38 7.37 -0.14
CA ALA A 317 9.13 7.60 -0.84
C ALA A 317 8.69 9.08 -0.83
N PRO A 318 7.78 9.49 -1.74
CA PRO A 318 7.11 10.79 -1.65
C PRO A 318 6.38 10.94 -0.31
N ARG A 319 6.50 12.13 0.30
CA ARG A 319 5.96 12.45 1.64
C ARG A 319 6.26 11.38 2.70
N GLU A 320 7.47 10.85 2.68
CA GLU A 320 7.89 9.88 3.68
C GLU A 320 8.06 10.53 5.06
N VAL A 321 7.75 9.76 6.11
CA VAL A 321 8.07 10.14 7.49
C VAL A 321 9.35 9.43 7.88
N LEU A 322 10.45 10.16 8.00
CA LEU A 322 11.76 9.62 8.32
C LEU A 322 11.96 9.53 9.84
N PRO A 323 12.36 8.37 10.38
CA PRO A 323 12.86 8.28 11.73
C PRO A 323 14.25 8.93 11.84
N VAL A 324 14.47 9.71 12.88
CA VAL A 324 15.71 10.39 13.22
C VAL A 324 16.13 9.93 14.61
N ALA A 325 17.11 9.04 14.66
CA ALA A 325 17.59 8.45 15.91
C ALA A 325 18.71 9.31 16.51
N ARG A 326 18.72 9.49 17.83
CA ARG A 326 19.88 10.08 18.50
C ARG A 326 21.02 9.07 18.60
N ARG A 327 22.24 9.50 18.29
CA ARG A 327 23.44 8.64 18.23
C ARG A 327 23.91 8.17 19.60
N ASP A 328 23.52 8.86 20.66
CA ASP A 328 23.74 8.45 22.04
C ASP A 328 22.72 7.39 22.53
N GLY A 329 21.75 7.01 21.69
CA GLY A 329 20.70 6.05 22.01
C GLY A 329 19.58 6.61 22.89
N SER A 330 19.58 7.92 23.18
CA SER A 330 18.63 8.53 24.11
C SER A 330 17.20 8.70 23.57
N GLY A 331 16.97 8.45 22.28
CA GLY A 331 15.61 8.49 21.73
C GLY A 331 15.52 8.48 20.21
N LEU A 332 14.28 8.45 19.75
CA LEU A 332 13.86 8.48 18.35
C LEU A 332 12.84 9.60 18.18
N ARG A 333 13.00 10.43 17.14
CA ARG A 333 11.96 11.36 16.70
C ARG A 333 11.63 11.11 15.22
N TYR A 334 10.58 11.74 14.72
CA TYR A 334 10.16 11.62 13.33
C TYR A 334 10.15 12.99 12.66
N VAL A 335 10.38 13.01 11.35
CA VAL A 335 10.20 14.18 10.48
C VAL A 335 9.47 13.78 9.21
N GLU A 336 8.55 14.60 8.73
CA GLU A 336 7.83 14.39 7.48
C GLU A 336 8.47 15.20 6.35
N LEU A 337 8.62 14.61 5.17
CA LEU A 337 8.98 15.33 3.96
C LEU A 337 7.74 16.00 3.35
N ALA A 338 7.91 17.23 2.86
CA ALA A 338 6.86 17.95 2.15
C ALA A 338 6.46 17.24 0.84
N ALA A 339 5.25 17.55 0.37
CA ALA A 339 4.82 17.21 -0.98
C ALA A 339 5.67 17.95 -2.01
N LYS A 340 5.88 17.33 -3.17
CA LYS A 340 6.57 18.01 -4.27
C LYS A 340 5.71 19.20 -4.74
N ALA A 341 6.34 20.32 -5.10
CA ALA A 341 5.61 21.47 -5.62
C ALA A 341 4.75 21.08 -6.83
N GLY A 342 3.44 21.34 -6.76
CA GLY A 342 2.46 21.01 -7.81
C GLY A 342 1.85 19.60 -7.72
N GLU A 343 2.25 18.78 -6.74
CA GLU A 343 1.59 17.50 -6.47
C GLU A 343 0.22 17.76 -5.79
N PRO A 344 -0.87 17.08 -6.21
CA PRO A 344 -2.18 17.27 -5.59
C PRO A 344 -2.10 16.87 -4.11
N VAL A 345 -2.14 17.87 -3.23
CA VAL A 345 -2.15 17.67 -1.79
C VAL A 345 -3.57 17.26 -1.40
N GLY A 346 -3.77 15.97 -1.08
CA GLY A 346 -4.92 15.59 -0.26
C GLY A 346 -4.86 16.43 1.02
N ALA A 347 -5.93 17.19 1.30
CA ALA A 347 -5.94 18.31 2.25
C ALA A 347 -5.08 18.04 3.51
N PRO A 348 -4.14 18.93 3.85
CA PRO A 348 -3.27 18.73 5.00
C PRO A 348 -4.09 18.89 6.29
N GLY A 349 -4.03 17.91 7.18
CA GLY A 349 -4.37 18.10 8.60
C GLY A 349 -5.61 17.41 9.14
N GLU A 350 -6.44 16.77 8.31
CA GLU A 350 -7.49 15.87 8.82
C GLU A 350 -7.15 14.43 8.42
N SER A 351 -7.04 13.56 9.42
CA SER A 351 -7.08 12.12 9.22
C SER A 351 -8.34 11.74 8.43
N ALA A 352 -8.29 10.67 7.63
CA ALA A 352 -9.49 10.13 7.00
C ALA A 352 -10.60 9.79 8.03
N GLN A 353 -10.23 9.60 9.30
CA GLN A 353 -11.14 9.46 10.44
C GLN A 353 -11.85 10.76 10.81
N GLU A 354 -11.18 11.91 10.79
CA GLU A 354 -11.79 13.23 11.04
C GLU A 354 -12.75 13.64 9.92
N ARG A 355 -12.40 13.35 8.65
CA ARG A 355 -13.34 13.50 7.51
C ARG A 355 -14.59 12.62 7.64
N ARG A 356 -14.46 11.42 8.24
CA ARG A 356 -15.61 10.54 8.51
C ARG A 356 -16.45 11.05 9.69
N ALA A 357 -15.83 11.55 10.77
CA ALA A 357 -16.51 12.07 11.95
C ALA A 357 -17.30 13.37 11.68
N THR A 358 -16.78 14.27 10.84
CA THR A 358 -17.52 15.48 10.42
C THR A 358 -18.75 15.16 9.58
N THR A 359 -18.75 14.02 8.86
CA THR A 359 -19.89 13.57 8.05
C THR A 359 -20.96 12.86 8.91
N GLU A 360 -20.57 12.20 10.00
CA GLU A 360 -21.49 11.56 10.95
C GLU A 360 -22.15 12.56 11.92
N GLY A 361 -21.49 13.66 12.27
CA GLY A 361 -22.04 14.73 13.12
C GLY A 361 -23.08 15.65 12.46
N ALA A 362 -23.35 15.47 11.17
CA ALA A 362 -24.28 16.27 10.38
C ALA A 362 -25.63 15.57 10.11
N ARG A 363 -25.97 14.50 10.83
CA ARG A 363 -27.24 13.77 10.72
C ARG A 363 -28.13 13.92 11.95
#